data_AF-A0A1H0HYM4-F1
#
_entry.id   AF-A0A1H0HYM4-F1
#
_cell.length_a   1.000
_cell.length_b   1.000
_cell.length_c   1.000
_cell.angle_alpha   90.00
_cell.angle_beta   90.00
_cell.angle_gamma   90.00
#
_symmetry.space_group_name_H-M   'P 1'
#
loop_
_entity.id
_entity.type
_entity.pdbx_description
1 polymer ?
#
loop_
_entity_poly.entity_id
_entity_poly.type
_entity_poly.pdbx_seq_one_letter_code
_entity_poly.pdbx_strand_id
1 'polypeptide(L)'
;MGIHRLSTLIALSLPLLLAGCATSSNCDSPSERCQAQRLLYQNDMLQARMLISSGQQENFDLANALLDRAMPLDRRGEASFYKALLLIRQGGPTDEVLDLLERSAKAGQPYATVLLFRIYSEPYLIPHADRNRAERYRMAYAQLPVAISGYPSFDKARTLVDGLLAGQPAMDSSSAGR
;
A
#
# COMPACT_ATOMS: atom_id res chain seq x y z
N MET A 1 -14.12 -30.81 -75.99
CA MET A 1 -15.36 -30.02 -75.89
C MET A 1 -15.69 -29.84 -74.41
N GLY A 2 -15.78 -28.60 -73.93
CA GLY A 2 -16.09 -28.28 -72.53
C GLY A 2 -15.28 -27.10 -72.00
N ILE A 3 -15.86 -25.90 -72.09
CA ILE A 3 -15.31 -24.60 -71.67
C ILE A 3 -16.04 -24.19 -70.38
N HIS A 4 -15.34 -23.92 -69.27
CA HIS A 4 -15.79 -23.03 -68.18
C HIS A 4 -14.54 -22.46 -67.46
N ARG A 5 -14.11 -21.24 -67.80
CA ARG A 5 -14.26 -19.97 -67.02
C ARG A 5 -13.79 -20.11 -65.57
N LEU A 6 -12.57 -19.69 -65.22
CA LEU A 6 -12.09 -18.33 -64.91
C LEU A 6 -12.83 -17.61 -63.76
N SER A 7 -12.05 -17.25 -62.74
CA SER A 7 -12.26 -16.16 -61.77
C SER A 7 -13.24 -16.36 -60.60
N THR A 8 -12.66 -16.67 -59.45
CA THR A 8 -12.93 -15.90 -58.22
C THR A 8 -11.68 -15.84 -57.35
N LEU A 9 -10.94 -14.74 -57.50
CA LEU A 9 -10.10 -14.19 -56.44
C LEU A 9 -10.98 -13.83 -55.22
N ILE A 10 -10.35 -13.82 -54.03
CA ILE A 10 -10.77 -13.28 -52.72
C ILE A 10 -10.83 -14.39 -51.66
N ALA A 11 -9.72 -14.53 -50.95
CA ALA A 11 -9.73 -14.78 -49.51
C ALA A 11 -8.57 -13.98 -48.91
N LEU A 12 -8.78 -12.67 -48.86
CA LEU A 12 -8.01 -11.72 -48.08
C LEU A 12 -7.97 -12.23 -46.62
N SER A 13 -6.75 -12.33 -46.08
CA SER A 13 -6.33 -11.78 -44.79
C SER A 13 -7.21 -11.90 -43.53
N LEU A 14 -6.51 -12.14 -42.42
CA LEU A 14 -6.77 -11.69 -41.05
C LEU A 14 -7.44 -12.71 -40.10
N PRO A 15 -6.65 -13.26 -39.17
CA PRO A 15 -7.04 -13.15 -37.77
C PRO A 15 -5.93 -12.45 -36.95
N LEU A 16 -5.59 -11.22 -37.34
CA LEU A 16 -4.94 -10.24 -36.46
C LEU A 16 -5.98 -9.51 -35.58
N LEU A 17 -6.90 -10.27 -34.99
CA LEU A 17 -7.89 -9.75 -34.03
C LEU A 17 -7.88 -10.54 -32.72
N LEU A 18 -6.71 -11.05 -32.34
CA LEU A 18 -6.41 -11.38 -30.93
C LEU A 18 -5.71 -10.21 -30.22
N ALA A 19 -5.83 -9.00 -30.74
CA ALA A 19 -5.69 -7.79 -29.93
C ALA A 19 -6.94 -7.66 -29.05
N GLY A 20 -7.04 -8.54 -28.05
CA GLY A 20 -7.98 -8.38 -26.96
C GLY A 20 -7.67 -7.04 -26.31
N CYS A 21 -8.57 -6.08 -26.46
CA CYS A 21 -8.54 -4.83 -25.71
C CYS A 21 -8.33 -5.20 -24.23
N ALA A 22 -7.17 -4.84 -23.69
CA ALA A 22 -6.95 -4.81 -22.26
C ALA A 22 -7.92 -3.76 -21.71
N THR A 23 -9.14 -4.20 -21.40
CA THR A 23 -10.16 -3.37 -20.79
C THR A 23 -9.58 -2.85 -19.50
N SER A 24 -9.47 -1.53 -19.45
CA SER A 24 -9.07 -0.70 -18.32
C SER A 24 -9.58 -1.31 -17.02
N SER A 25 -8.66 -1.65 -16.12
CA SER A 25 -8.89 -2.35 -14.86
C SER A 25 -9.57 -1.45 -13.82
N ASN A 26 -10.75 -0.92 -14.12
CA ASN A 26 -11.59 -0.28 -13.12
C ASN A 26 -12.55 -1.32 -12.55
N CYS A 27 -12.15 -1.90 -11.43
CA CYS A 27 -12.99 -2.78 -10.62
C CYS A 27 -14.05 -1.99 -9.84
N ASP A 28 -15.04 -1.48 -10.56
CA ASP A 28 -16.21 -0.82 -9.99
C ASP A 28 -17.44 -1.75 -9.92
N SER A 29 -17.39 -2.91 -10.59
CA SER A 29 -18.41 -3.96 -10.49
C SER A 29 -17.83 -5.30 -10.01
N PRO A 30 -18.59 -6.09 -9.23
CA PRO A 30 -18.16 -7.40 -8.76
C PRO A 30 -18.13 -8.39 -9.93
N SER A 31 -16.94 -8.59 -10.50
CA SER A 31 -16.61 -9.69 -11.40
C SER A 31 -15.69 -10.69 -10.68
N GLU A 32 -15.67 -11.94 -11.14
CA GLU A 32 -14.77 -12.98 -10.60
C GLU A 32 -13.30 -12.53 -10.64
N ARG A 33 -12.89 -11.83 -11.71
CA ARG A 33 -11.53 -11.27 -11.85
C ARG A 33 -11.23 -10.22 -10.79
N CYS A 34 -12.16 -9.28 -10.56
CA CYS A 34 -12.01 -8.25 -9.53
C CYS A 34 -12.04 -8.84 -8.12
N GLN A 35 -12.81 -9.90 -7.90
CA GLN A 35 -12.79 -10.64 -6.63
C GLN A 35 -11.44 -11.32 -6.42
N ALA A 36 -10.89 -12.00 -7.43
CA ALA A 36 -9.58 -12.63 -7.35
C ALA A 36 -8.46 -11.62 -7.07
N GLN A 37 -8.47 -10.46 -7.74
CA GLN A 37 -7.51 -9.37 -7.49
C GLN A 37 -7.60 -8.86 -6.05
N ARG A 38 -8.82 -8.69 -5.51
CA ARG A 38 -9.01 -8.26 -4.12
C ARG A 38 -8.46 -9.28 -3.13
N LEU A 39 -8.72 -10.56 -3.36
CA LEU A 39 -8.21 -11.64 -2.50
C LEU A 39 -6.68 -11.71 -2.55
N LEU A 40 -6.09 -11.53 -3.74
CA LEU A 40 -4.64 -11.50 -3.89
C LEU A 40 -4.03 -10.31 -3.15
N TYR A 41 -4.60 -9.10 -3.28
CA TYR A 41 -4.19 -7.93 -2.50
C TYR A 41 -4.24 -8.20 -1.00
N GLN A 42 -5.34 -8.78 -0.50
CA GLN A 42 -5.49 -9.10 0.92
C GLN A 42 -4.43 -10.10 1.39
N ASN A 43 -4.14 -11.11 0.58
CA ASN A 43 -3.11 -12.11 0.86
C ASN A 43 -1.71 -11.49 0.88
N ASP A 44 -1.39 -10.63 -0.09
CA ASP A 44 -0.11 -9.93 -0.19
C ASP A 44 0.12 -9.03 1.02
N MET A 45 -0.89 -8.22 1.38
CA MET A 45 -0.82 -7.34 2.52
C MET A 45 -0.67 -8.10 3.83
N LEU A 46 -1.42 -9.20 4.03
CA LEU A 46 -1.30 -10.02 5.23
C LEU A 46 0.12 -10.60 5.37
N GLN A 47 0.64 -11.19 4.29
CA GLN A 47 1.98 -11.78 4.29
C GLN A 47 3.08 -10.74 4.50
N ALA A 48 3.03 -9.63 3.76
CA ALA A 48 3.99 -8.55 3.92
C ALA A 48 4.02 -8.01 5.35
N ARG A 49 2.85 -7.85 5.99
CA ARG A 49 2.74 -7.41 7.38
C ARG A 49 3.41 -8.38 8.35
N MET A 50 3.17 -9.68 8.22
CA MET A 50 3.81 -10.69 9.07
C MET A 50 5.33 -10.69 8.89
N LEU A 51 5.80 -10.65 7.64
CA LEU A 51 7.22 -10.64 7.29
C LEU A 51 7.91 -9.40 7.85
N ILE A 52 7.32 -8.21 7.69
CA ILE A 52 7.83 -6.98 8.29
C ILE A 52 7.81 -7.12 9.81
N SER A 53 6.68 -7.48 10.43
CA SER A 53 6.58 -7.61 11.89
C SER A 53 7.57 -8.59 12.51
N SER A 54 8.04 -9.60 11.78
CA SER A 54 9.09 -10.53 12.26
C SER A 54 10.44 -9.85 12.56
N GLY A 55 10.70 -8.70 11.92
CA GLY A 55 11.96 -7.96 12.06
C GLY A 55 13.19 -8.65 11.43
N GLN A 56 13.02 -9.80 10.79
CA GLN A 56 14.12 -10.56 10.18
C GLN A 56 14.46 -9.98 8.80
N GLN A 57 15.74 -9.67 8.59
CA GLN A 57 16.19 -9.03 7.35
C GLN A 57 16.02 -9.95 6.14
N GLU A 58 16.14 -11.28 6.30
CA GLU A 58 15.90 -12.23 5.21
C GLU A 58 14.47 -12.17 4.64
N ASN A 59 13.52 -11.64 5.40
CA ASN A 59 12.12 -11.54 5.01
C ASN A 59 11.81 -10.26 4.21
N PHE A 60 12.74 -9.31 4.16
CA PHE A 60 12.49 -7.98 3.60
C PHE A 60 12.31 -8.00 2.08
N ASP A 61 13.06 -8.83 1.37
CA ASP A 61 12.95 -8.92 -0.10
C ASP A 61 11.58 -9.47 -0.52
N LEU A 62 11.12 -10.52 0.16
CA LEU A 62 9.78 -11.07 -0.07
C LEU A 62 8.69 -10.07 0.32
N ALA A 63 8.83 -9.41 1.47
CA ALA A 63 7.89 -8.36 1.88
C ALA A 63 7.81 -7.24 0.83
N ASN A 64 8.95 -6.79 0.30
CA ASN A 64 8.99 -5.78 -0.73
C ASN A 64 8.28 -6.24 -2.01
N ALA A 65 8.53 -7.47 -2.47
CA ALA A 65 7.91 -8.01 -3.68
C ALA A 65 6.37 -8.13 -3.55
N LEU A 66 5.88 -8.54 -2.38
CA LEU A 66 4.44 -8.61 -2.08
C LEU A 66 3.82 -7.21 -2.08
N LEU A 67 4.48 -6.23 -1.45
CA LEU A 67 4.03 -4.85 -1.47
C LEU A 67 4.02 -4.29 -2.90
N ASP A 68 5.07 -4.52 -3.68
CA ASP A 68 5.16 -4.12 -5.10
C ASP A 68 4.00 -4.63 -5.94
N ARG A 69 3.56 -5.87 -5.70
CA ARG A 69 2.38 -6.42 -6.36
C ARG A 69 1.07 -5.81 -5.85
N ALA A 70 1.00 -5.42 -4.57
CA ALA A 70 -0.18 -4.83 -3.96
C ALA A 70 -0.40 -3.35 -4.34
N MET A 71 0.67 -2.59 -4.59
CA MET A 71 0.63 -1.14 -4.84
C MET A 71 -0.39 -0.68 -5.90
N PRO A 72 -0.52 -1.34 -7.06
CA PRO A 72 -1.51 -0.94 -8.08
C PRO A 72 -2.96 -0.97 -7.59
N LEU A 73 -3.25 -1.68 -6.50
CA LEU A 73 -4.58 -1.82 -5.89
C LEU A 73 -4.71 -1.05 -4.56
N ASP A 74 -3.67 -0.34 -4.13
CA ASP A 74 -3.59 0.33 -2.82
C ASP A 74 -4.44 1.61 -2.76
N ARG A 75 -5.77 1.45 -2.66
CA ARG A 75 -6.72 2.57 -2.61
C ARG A 75 -6.69 3.35 -1.29
N ARG A 76 -6.13 2.76 -0.22
CA ARG A 76 -6.15 3.32 1.14
C ARG A 76 -4.77 3.68 1.65
N GLY A 77 -3.72 3.54 0.83
CA GLY A 77 -2.36 3.86 1.21
C GLY A 77 -1.72 2.85 2.17
N GLU A 78 -2.30 1.68 2.38
CA GLU A 78 -1.76 0.69 3.32
C GLU A 78 -0.45 0.08 2.81
N ALA A 79 -0.40 -0.29 1.53
CA ALA A 79 0.81 -0.85 0.92
C ALA A 79 1.94 0.20 0.91
N SER A 80 1.61 1.44 0.55
CA SER A 80 2.54 2.58 0.59
C SER A 80 3.10 2.81 2.00
N PHE A 81 2.27 2.73 3.04
CA PHE A 81 2.71 2.85 4.43
C PHE A 81 3.67 1.73 4.83
N TYR A 82 3.35 0.47 4.54
CA TYR A 82 4.22 -0.65 4.89
C TYR A 82 5.53 -0.65 4.08
N LYS A 83 5.51 -0.17 2.84
CA LYS A 83 6.74 0.01 2.05
C LYS A 83 7.64 1.10 2.66
N ALA A 84 7.06 2.19 3.17
CA ALA A 84 7.82 3.19 3.91
C ALA A 84 8.45 2.60 5.18
N LEU A 85 7.71 1.82 5.96
CA LEU A 85 8.25 1.14 7.16
C LEU A 85 9.40 0.20 6.82
N LEU A 86 9.27 -0.55 5.71
CA LEU A 86 10.33 -1.44 5.24
C LEU A 86 11.59 -0.66 4.87
N LEU A 87 11.46 0.42 4.09
CA LEU A 87 12.59 1.29 3.74
C LEU A 87 13.27 1.91 4.97
N ILE A 88 12.49 2.35 5.96
CA ILE A 88 13.03 2.86 7.23
C ILE A 88 13.94 1.81 7.89
N ARG A 89 13.50 0.56 7.94
CA ARG A 89 14.26 -0.53 8.57
C ARG A 89 15.50 -0.94 7.78
N GLN A 90 15.48 -0.72 6.47
CA GLN A 90 16.62 -0.95 5.59
C GLN A 90 17.61 0.22 5.59
N GLY A 91 17.31 1.33 6.29
CA GLY A 91 18.12 2.56 6.21
C GLY A 91 18.07 3.19 4.82
N GLY A 92 16.95 3.03 4.11
CA GLY A 92 16.73 3.56 2.77
C GLY A 92 16.66 5.10 2.74
N PRO A 93 16.63 5.69 1.54
CA PRO A 93 16.63 7.15 1.37
C PRO A 93 15.44 7.83 2.03
N THR A 94 15.70 8.89 2.82
CA THR A 94 14.66 9.61 3.57
C THR A 94 13.59 10.24 2.67
N ASP A 95 13.98 10.75 1.52
CA ASP A 95 13.07 11.32 0.52
C ASP A 95 12.09 10.29 -0.03
N GLU A 96 12.57 9.08 -0.36
CA GLU A 96 11.70 7.98 -0.80
C GLU A 96 10.70 7.55 0.30
N VAL A 97 11.17 7.49 1.55
CA VAL A 97 10.31 7.21 2.72
C VAL A 97 9.22 8.27 2.84
N LEU A 98 9.59 9.55 2.78
CA LEU A 98 8.64 10.67 2.91
C LEU A 98 7.61 10.66 1.78
N ASP A 99 8.02 10.39 0.54
CA ASP A 99 7.14 10.31 -0.61
C ASP A 99 6.07 9.20 -0.46
N LEU A 100 6.47 8.03 0.05
CA LEU A 100 5.54 6.93 0.31
C LEU A 100 4.56 7.26 1.44
N LEU A 101 5.05 7.88 2.51
CA LEU A 101 4.21 8.32 3.62
C LEU A 101 3.23 9.40 3.20
N GLU A 102 3.66 10.37 2.39
CA GLU A 102 2.77 11.42 1.88
C GLU A 102 1.70 10.85 0.94
N ARG A 103 2.06 9.92 0.05
CA ARG A 103 1.09 9.17 -0.78
C ARG A 103 0.08 8.44 0.09
N SER A 104 0.56 7.75 1.12
CA SER A 104 -0.28 6.99 2.05
C SER A 104 -1.23 7.89 2.86
N ALA A 105 -0.73 9.01 3.40
CA ALA A 105 -1.53 9.98 4.15
C ALA A 105 -2.60 10.65 3.27
N LYS A 106 -2.27 10.99 2.01
CA LYS A 106 -3.24 11.51 1.03
C LYS A 106 -4.36 10.52 0.71
N ALA A 107 -4.06 9.21 0.76
CA ALA A 107 -5.06 8.14 0.61
C ALA A 107 -5.90 7.90 1.89
N GLY A 108 -5.69 8.71 2.94
CA GLY A 108 -6.46 8.65 4.19
C GLY A 108 -5.96 7.61 5.18
N GLN A 109 -4.71 7.13 5.05
CA GLN A 109 -4.14 6.19 6.02
C GLN A 109 -3.78 6.90 7.34
N PRO A 110 -4.49 6.62 8.46
CA PRO A 110 -4.17 7.20 9.77
C PRO A 110 -2.71 7.03 10.20
N TYR A 111 -2.13 5.84 10.06
CA TYR A 111 -0.79 5.57 10.58
C TYR A 111 0.31 6.33 9.83
N ALA A 112 0.14 6.56 8.53
CA ALA A 112 1.07 7.39 7.77
C ALA A 112 0.99 8.87 8.19
N THR A 113 -0.23 9.37 8.42
CA THR A 113 -0.45 10.74 8.93
C THR A 113 0.24 10.94 10.28
N VAL A 114 0.13 9.96 11.18
CA VAL A 114 0.78 9.98 12.50
C VAL A 114 2.30 9.84 12.40
N LEU A 115 2.80 8.98 11.51
CA LEU A 115 4.23 8.83 11.31
C LEU A 115 4.86 10.12 10.72
N LEU A 116 4.17 10.80 9.79
CA LEU A 116 4.60 12.12 9.32
C LEU A 116 4.59 13.15 10.45
N PHE A 117 3.56 13.18 11.28
CA PHE A 117 3.55 14.01 12.49
C PHE A 117 4.79 13.74 13.36
N ARG A 118 5.10 12.48 13.65
CA ARG A 118 6.25 12.07 14.47
C ARG A 118 7.57 12.55 13.85
N ILE A 119 7.78 12.31 12.55
CA ILE A 119 8.98 12.71 11.83
C ILE A 119 9.20 14.23 11.90
N TYR A 120 8.15 15.04 11.80
CA TYR A 120 8.27 16.49 11.87
C TYR A 120 8.28 17.05 13.30
N SER A 121 7.85 16.28 14.30
CA SER A 121 7.81 16.73 15.69
C SER A 121 9.12 16.51 16.42
N GLU A 122 9.87 15.47 16.03
CA GLU A 122 11.03 14.96 16.76
C GLU A 122 12.18 14.64 15.78
N PRO A 123 13.46 14.88 16.15
CA PRO A 123 14.60 14.43 15.35
C PRO A 123 14.58 12.89 15.24
N TYR A 124 14.34 12.38 14.03
CA TYR A 124 14.30 10.95 13.74
C TYR A 124 14.83 10.64 12.34
N LEU A 125 14.02 10.88 11.30
CA LEU A 125 14.44 10.76 9.89
C LEU A 125 14.95 12.06 9.30
N ILE A 126 14.57 13.19 9.91
CA ILE A 126 15.03 14.52 9.52
C ILE A 126 15.83 15.14 10.68
N PRO A 127 16.85 15.97 10.37
CA PRO A 127 17.76 16.50 11.39
C PRO A 127 17.11 17.53 12.32
N HIS A 128 16.07 18.23 11.85
CA HIS A 128 15.42 19.30 12.58
C HIS A 128 13.90 19.14 12.53
N ALA A 129 13.26 19.31 13.69
CA ALA A 129 11.81 19.32 13.80
C ALA A 129 11.23 20.53 13.04
N ASP A 130 10.11 20.31 12.37
CA ASP A 130 9.27 21.32 11.73
C ASP A 130 7.89 21.30 12.41
N ARG A 131 7.73 22.13 13.44
CA ARG A 131 6.49 22.20 14.23
C ARG A 131 5.27 22.57 13.39
N ASN A 132 5.45 23.39 12.35
CA ASN A 132 4.36 23.79 11.47
C ASN A 132 3.88 22.61 10.63
N ARG A 133 4.79 21.79 10.11
CA ARG A 133 4.44 20.54 9.40
C ARG A 133 3.80 19.53 10.34
N ALA A 134 4.37 19.32 11.53
CA ALA A 134 3.80 18.43 12.52
C ALA A 134 2.34 18.79 12.81
N GLU A 135 2.07 20.06 13.14
CA GLU A 135 0.71 20.50 13.45
C GLU A 135 -0.26 20.30 12.28
N ARG A 136 0.18 20.51 11.04
CA ARG A 136 -0.64 20.20 9.85
C ARG A 136 -1.07 18.74 9.81
N TYR A 137 -0.18 17.80 10.10
CA TYR A 137 -0.53 16.38 10.12
C TYR A 137 -1.42 16.01 11.32
N ARG A 138 -1.22 16.66 12.48
CA ARG A 138 -2.12 16.50 13.63
C ARG A 138 -3.55 16.92 13.29
N MET A 139 -3.71 18.08 12.64
CA MET A 139 -5.00 18.58 12.16
C MET A 139 -5.58 17.73 11.03
N ALA A 140 -4.74 17.20 10.13
CA ALA A 140 -5.18 16.28 9.09
C ALA A 140 -5.74 14.99 9.67
N TYR A 141 -5.10 14.43 10.70
CA TYR A 141 -5.61 13.23 11.38
C TYR A 141 -7.00 13.46 11.97
N ALA A 142 -7.24 14.61 12.60
CA ALA A 142 -8.53 14.94 13.21
C ALA A 142 -9.69 14.97 12.20
N GLN A 143 -9.39 15.10 10.90
CA GLN A 143 -10.38 15.09 9.82
C GLN A 143 -10.61 13.69 9.22
N LEU A 144 -9.83 12.68 9.63
CA LEU A 144 -10.01 11.32 9.13
C LEU A 144 -11.29 10.70 9.70
N PRO A 145 -11.99 9.84 8.93
CA PRO A 145 -13.20 9.15 9.42
C PRO A 145 -12.97 8.39 10.73
N VAL A 146 -11.79 7.79 10.90
CA VAL A 146 -11.41 7.06 12.12
C VAL A 146 -11.27 7.96 13.36
N ALA A 147 -10.85 9.21 13.18
CA ALA A 147 -10.77 10.17 14.28
C ALA A 147 -12.16 10.67 14.67
N ILE A 148 -13.02 10.91 13.68
CA ILE A 148 -14.41 11.32 13.88
C ILE A 148 -15.22 10.20 14.55
N SER A 149 -14.99 8.93 14.17
CA SER A 149 -15.63 7.77 14.82
C SER A 149 -15.02 7.44 16.18
N GLY A 150 -13.91 8.09 16.56
CA GLY A 150 -13.24 7.91 17.85
C GLY A 150 -12.29 6.71 17.93
N TYR A 151 -12.07 5.97 16.84
CA TYR A 151 -11.14 4.83 16.85
C TYR A 151 -10.41 4.58 15.50
N PRO A 152 -9.06 4.45 15.51
CA PRO A 152 -8.18 4.76 16.65
C PRO A 152 -8.13 6.27 16.94
N SER A 153 -8.03 6.65 18.22
CA SER A 153 -7.65 8.01 18.59
C SER A 153 -6.24 8.32 18.10
N PHE A 154 -5.89 9.61 18.01
CA PHE A 154 -4.54 10.03 17.62
C PHE A 154 -3.46 9.39 18.50
N ASP A 155 -3.64 9.44 19.82
CA ASP A 155 -2.68 8.88 20.77
C ASP A 155 -2.55 7.36 20.61
N LYS A 156 -3.66 6.65 20.38
CA LYS A 156 -3.62 5.21 20.15
C LYS A 156 -2.89 4.87 18.85
N ALA A 157 -3.14 5.63 17.79
CA ALA A 157 -2.44 5.46 16.52
C ALA A 157 -0.94 5.79 16.66
N ARG A 158 -0.58 6.78 17.47
CA ARG A 158 0.82 7.10 17.80
C ARG A 158 1.51 5.95 18.51
N THR A 159 0.91 5.39 19.56
CA THR A 159 1.44 4.22 20.26
C THR A 159 1.70 3.04 19.31
N LEU A 160 0.78 2.80 18.37
CA LEU A 160 0.94 1.72 17.39
C LEU A 160 2.09 2.00 16.42
N VAL A 161 2.21 3.22 15.91
CA VAL A 161 3.33 3.64 15.05
C VAL A 161 4.67 3.49 15.77
N ASP A 162 4.75 3.93 17.03
CA ASP A 162 5.97 3.80 17.83
C ASP A 162 6.38 2.33 18.01
N GLY A 163 5.42 1.43 18.26
CA GLY A 163 5.67 -0.02 18.32
C GLY A 163 6.15 -0.61 16.99
N LEU A 164 5.57 -0.19 15.87
CA LEU A 164 5.99 -0.62 14.53
C LEU A 164 7.43 -0.19 14.20
N LEU A 165 7.84 1.00 14.63
CA LEU A 165 9.21 1.48 14.45
C LEU A 165 10.21 0.80 15.39
N ALA A 166 9.81 0.51 16.63
CA ALA A 166 10.63 -0.20 17.60
C ALA A 166 10.84 -1.70 17.27
N GLY A 167 10.16 -2.22 16.24
CA GLY A 167 10.24 -3.62 15.86
C GLY A 167 9.48 -4.55 16.79
N GLN A 168 8.58 -4.03 17.64
CA GLN A 168 7.87 -4.82 18.64
C GLN A 168 6.42 -5.15 18.21
N PRO A 169 5.91 -6.36 18.52
CA PRO A 169 4.49 -6.61 18.51
C PRO A 169 3.84 -5.81 19.65
N ALA A 170 3.03 -4.81 19.30
CA ALA A 170 2.20 -4.08 20.26
C ALA A 170 1.01 -4.95 20.71
N MET A 171 1.28 -6.06 21.40
CA MET A 171 0.27 -6.89 22.09
C MET A 171 0.91 -7.55 23.32
N ASP A 172 1.14 -6.76 24.37
CA ASP A 172 1.07 -7.25 25.74
C ASP A 172 0.03 -6.42 26.49
N SER A 173 -1.21 -6.89 26.43
CA SER A 173 -2.21 -6.56 27.45
C SER A 173 -2.92 -7.84 27.88
N SER A 174 -2.36 -8.46 28.93
CA SER A 174 -3.04 -9.33 29.89
C SER A 174 -3.63 -10.66 29.37
N SER A 175 -2.87 -11.76 29.49
CA SER A 175 -3.33 -12.99 30.17
C SER A 175 -2.20 -14.03 30.31
N ALA A 176 -1.47 -14.00 31.42
CA ALA A 176 -0.90 -15.18 32.09
C ALA A 176 -0.12 -14.71 33.33
N GLY A 177 -0.72 -14.82 34.52
CA GLY A 177 0.04 -14.67 35.77
C GLY A 177 -0.64 -13.93 36.91
N ARG A 178 -1.84 -14.35 37.31
CA ARG A 178 -2.14 -14.79 38.69
C ARG A 178 -3.56 -15.33 38.80
#